data_AF-A0A948U9W2-F1
#
_entry.id   AF-A0A948U9W2-F1
#
_cell.length_a   1.000
_cell.length_b   1.000
_cell.length_c   1.000
_cell.angle_alpha   90.00
_cell.angle_beta   90.00
_cell.angle_gamma   90.00
#
_symmetry.space_group_name_H-M   'P 1'
#
loop_
_entity.id
_entity.type
_entity.pdbx_description
1 polymer ?
#
loop_
_entity_poly.entity_id
_entity_poly.type
_entity_poly.pdbx_seq_one_letter_code
_entity_poly.pdbx_strand_id
1 'polypeptide(L)' 'MKSIEAEGRTSQEAIKIALKRLGVSRNQVKVEILSEENRGLFGMKGAKPARVKVTLKK' A
#
# COMPACT_ATOMS: atom_id res chain seq x y z
N MET A 1 14.07 -12.10 2.12
CA MET A 1 12.87 -11.66 2.86
C MET A 1 11.70 -11.64 1.88
N LYS A 2 10.52 -12.15 2.25
CA LYS A 2 9.35 -12.11 1.36
C LYS A 2 8.73 -10.72 1.44
N SER A 3 8.65 -10.01 0.33
CA SER A 3 8.00 -8.70 0.23
C SER A 3 7.00 -8.70 -0.91
N ILE A 4 5.91 -7.96 -0.75
CA ILE A 4 4.93 -7.73 -1.81
C ILE A 4 4.66 -6.24 -1.96
N GLU A 5 4.27 -5.86 -3.16
CA GLU A 5 3.80 -4.51 -3.46
C GLU A 5 2.28 -4.55 -3.70
N ALA A 6 1.60 -3.53 -3.19
CA ALA A 6 0.17 -3.37 -3.39
C ALA A 6 -0.16 -1.92 -3.68
N GLU A 7 -1.21 -1.74 -4.48
CA GLU A 7 -1.74 -0.45 -4.86
C GLU A 7 -3.16 -0.31 -4.33
N GLY A 8 -3.53 0.90 -3.94
CA GLY A 8 -4.86 1.20 -3.45
C GLY A 8 -5.21 2.65 -3.75
N ARG A 9 -6.50 2.99 -3.63
CA ARG A 9 -6.92 4.39 -3.74
C ARG A 9 -6.28 5.24 -2.65
N THR A 10 -6.05 4.62 -1.49
CA THR A 10 -5.35 5.20 -0.35
C THR A 10 -4.20 4.32 0.11
N SER A 11 -3.23 4.91 0.78
CA SER A 11 -2.11 4.19 1.41
C SER A 11 -2.62 3.12 2.38
N GLN A 12 -3.67 3.44 3.16
CA GLN A 12 -4.30 2.49 4.08
C GLN A 12 -4.94 1.29 3.36
N GLU A 13 -5.59 1.54 2.23
CA GLU A 13 -6.23 0.50 1.43
C GLU A 13 -5.19 -0.43 0.80
N ALA A 14 -4.13 0.15 0.24
CA ALA A 14 -2.98 -0.60 -0.29
C ALA A 14 -2.36 -1.50 0.80
N ILE A 15 -2.23 -0.99 2.03
CA ILE A 15 -1.72 -1.78 3.17
C ILE A 15 -2.66 -2.93 3.51
N LYS A 16 -3.98 -2.70 3.59
CA LYS A 16 -4.95 -3.78 3.85
C LYS A 16 -4.90 -4.87 2.79
N ILE A 17 -4.80 -4.49 1.51
CA ILE A 17 -4.67 -5.44 0.39
C ILE A 17 -3.40 -6.27 0.55
N ALA A 18 -2.28 -5.63 0.85
CA ALA A 18 -1.01 -6.32 1.06
C ALA A 18 -1.07 -7.30 2.26
N LEU A 19 -1.56 -6.86 3.41
CA LEU A 19 -1.71 -7.71 4.59
C LEU A 19 -2.60 -8.91 4.32
N LYS A 20 -3.73 -8.70 3.63
CA LYS A 20 -4.66 -9.78 3.26
C LYS A 20 -4.02 -10.78 2.29
N ARG A 21 -3.23 -10.31 1.32
CA ARG A 21 -2.49 -11.18 0.38
C ARG A 21 -1.41 -12.02 1.07
N LEU A 22 -0.75 -11.45 2.08
CA LEU A 22 0.24 -12.19 2.87
C LEU A 22 -0.39 -13.08 3.94
N GLY A 23 -1.66 -12.84 4.32
CA GLY A 23 -2.32 -13.57 5.40
C GLY A 23 -1.71 -13.29 6.77
N VAL A 24 -1.11 -12.11 6.95
CA VAL A 24 -0.38 -11.73 8.18
C VAL A 24 -0.90 -10.43 8.77
N SER A 25 -0.59 -10.23 10.04
CA SER A 25 -0.93 -8.99 10.75
C SER A 25 0.11 -7.90 10.52
N ARG A 26 -0.29 -6.63 10.66
CA ARG A 26 0.60 -5.46 10.48
C ARG A 26 1.83 -5.47 11.37
N ASN A 27 1.75 -6.13 12.53
CA ASN A 27 2.85 -6.22 13.48
C ASN A 27 3.98 -7.14 12.98
N GLN A 28 3.65 -8.09 12.10
CA GLN A 28 4.58 -9.07 11.53
C GLN A 28 5.24 -8.59 10.24
N VAL A 29 4.96 -7.35 9.81
CA VAL A 29 5.48 -6.79 8.58
C VAL A 29 6.07 -5.40 8.80
N LYS A 30 6.98 -5.04 7.91
CA LYS A 30 7.43 -3.67 7.69
C LYS A 30 6.68 -3.12 6.48
N VAL A 31 6.00 -1.99 6.67
CA VAL A 31 5.28 -1.28 5.61
C VAL A 31 6.10 -0.07 5.18
N GLU A 32 6.28 0.10 3.88
CA GLU A 32 6.98 1.22 3.27
C GLU A 32 6.06 1.83 2.20
N ILE A 33 5.87 3.15 2.25
CA ILE A 33 5.04 3.85 1.26
C ILE A 33 5.95 4.25 0.10
N LEU A 34 5.71 3.66 -1.08
CA LEU A 34 6.49 3.95 -2.28
C LEU A 34 5.93 5.14 -3.06
N SER A 35 4.62 5.36 -3.00
CA SER A 35 3.95 6.51 -3.60
C SER A 35 2.74 6.86 -2.75
N GLU A 36 2.60 8.14 -2.41
CA GLU A 36 1.41 8.65 -1.75
C GLU A 36 0.24 8.76 -2.75
N GLU A 37 -0.97 8.64 -2.23
CA GLU A 37 -2.20 8.90 -2.98
C GLU A 37 -2.27 10.39 -3.33
N ASN A 38 -2.36 10.71 -4.62
CA ASN A 38 -2.56 12.09 -5.03
C ASN A 38 -4.01 12.26 -5.45
N ARG A 39 -4.80 12.91 -4.60
CA ARG A 39 -6.19 13.27 -4.92
C ARG A 39 -6.12 14.49 -5.82
N GLY A 40 -6.19 14.27 -7.14
CA GLY A 40 -6.39 15.35 -8.09
C GLY A 40 -7.60 16.18 -7.63
N LEU A 41 -7.37 17.45 -7.31
CA LEU A 41 -8.41 18.38 -6.92
C LEU A 41 -9.22 18.79 -8.18
N PHE A 42 -10.53 18.97 -8.01
CA PHE A 42 -11.45 19.46 -9.05
C PHE A 42 -11.50 18.64 -10.36
N GLY A 43 -11.87 17.37 -10.29
CA GLY A 43 -12.31 16.61 -11.48
C GLY A 43 -11.23 16.29 -12.52
N MET A 44 -9.95 16.51 -12.20
CA MET A 44 -8.85 16.29 -13.14
C MET A 44 -8.45 14.81 -13.23
N LYS A 45 -8.26 14.34 -14.47
CA LYS A 45 -7.51 13.12 -14.82
C LYS A 45 -6.11 13.20 -14.22
N GLY A 46 -5.91 12.62 -13.04
CA GLY A 46 -4.61 12.63 -12.38
C GLY A 46 -4.54 11.90 -11.04
N ALA A 47 -5.60 11.19 -10.64
CA ALA A 47 -5.58 10.43 -9.40
C ALA A 47 -4.55 9.31 -9.49
N LYS A 48 -3.43 9.46 -8.78
CA LYS A 48 -2.39 8.44 -8.69
C LYS A 48 -2.70 7.55 -7.47
N PRO A 49 -2.83 6.22 -7.65
CA PRO A 49 -3.04 5.33 -6.53
C PRO A 49 -1.83 5.34 -5.60
N ALA A 50 -2.07 5.14 -4.31
CA ALA A 50 -1.00 4.91 -3.37
C ALA A 50 -0.37 3.53 -3.61
N ARG A 51 0.96 3.49 -3.58
CA ARG A 51 1.74 2.25 -3.65
C ARG A 51 2.45 2.02 -2.33
N VAL A 52 2.36 0.80 -1.83
CA VAL A 52 3.06 0.38 -0.62
C VAL A 52 3.79 -0.93 -0.85
N LYS A 53 4.94 -1.08 -0.21
CA LYS A 53 5.72 -2.30 -0.12
C LYS A 53 5.61 -2.85 1.29
N VAL A 54 5.23 -4.11 1.41
CA VAL A 54 5.08 -4.81 2.67
C VAL A 54 6.06 -5.97 2.72
N THR A 55 6.93 -5.98 3.72
CA THR A 55 7.99 -6.99 3.89
C THR A 55 7.77 -7.75 5.19
N LEU A 56 7.78 -9.08 5.16
CA LEU A 56 7.69 -9.87 6.39
C LEU A 56 8.90 -9.61 7.29
N LYS A 57 8.64 -9.30 8.56
CA LYS A 57 9.64 -9.33 9.62
C LYS A 57 9.85 -10.81 9.98
N LYS A 58 11.11 -11.25 9.96
CA LYS A 58 11.49 -12.58 10.42
C LYS A 58 11.41 -12.65 11.93
#